data_AF-A0A7W0TDZ4-F1
#
_entry.id   AF-A0A7W0TDZ4-F1
#
_cell.length_a   1.000
_cell.length_b   1.000
_cell.length_c   1.000
_cell.angle_alpha   90.00
_cell.angle_beta   90.00
_cell.angle_gamma   90.00
#
_symmetry.space_group_name_H-M   'P 1'
#
loop_
_entity.id
_entity.type
_entity.pdbx_description
1 polymer ?
#
loop_
_entity_poly.entity_id
_entity_poly.type
_entity_poly.pdbx_seq_one_letter_code
_entity_poly.pdbx_strand_id
1 'polypeptide(L)'
;MKVAVHYEGHEGRVVIEFDNVFYDADGDVLYLHVGEPKTAVDFDESTEGHHLRGDAHGQLVGITILNARWLLERDGKITVSLPGLEVEASDLEGVLTPA
;
A
#
# COMPACT_ATOMS: atom_id res chain seq x y z
N MET A 1 -18.23 -3.41 5.83
CA MET A 1 -17.47 -2.58 6.79
C MET A 1 -16.49 -1.77 5.97
N LYS A 2 -16.21 -0.50 6.31
CA LYS A 2 -15.27 0.34 5.56
C LYS A 2 -14.03 0.63 6.39
N VAL A 3 -12.86 0.57 5.79
CA VAL A 3 -11.58 0.97 6.39
C VAL A 3 -10.96 2.07 5.54
N ALA A 4 -10.71 3.23 6.14
CA ALA A 4 -9.99 4.31 5.51
C ALA A 4 -8.49 4.15 5.78
N VAL A 5 -7.70 4.10 4.72
CA VAL A 5 -6.23 4.13 4.80
C VAL A 5 -5.77 5.48 4.28
N HIS A 6 -4.91 6.13 5.05
CA HIS A 6 -4.25 7.37 4.65
C HIS A 6 -2.87 7.01 4.12
N TYR A 7 -2.51 7.50 2.93
CA TYR A 7 -1.16 7.38 2.40
C TYR A 7 -0.71 8.70 1.78
N GLU A 8 0.60 8.90 1.70
CA GLU A 8 1.19 10.01 0.97
C GLU A 8 1.55 9.51 -0.43
N GLY A 9 0.84 10.01 -1.44
CA GLY A 9 1.15 9.78 -2.85
C GLY A 9 1.83 11.00 -3.48
N HIS A 10 2.11 10.92 -4.79
CA HIS A 10 2.73 12.02 -5.54
C HIS A 10 1.92 13.32 -5.51
N GLU A 11 0.59 13.26 -5.39
CA GLU A 11 -0.29 14.43 -5.29
C GLU A 11 -0.57 14.87 -3.84
N GLY A 12 0.18 14.32 -2.87
CA GLY A 12 0.03 14.60 -1.44
C GLY A 12 -0.76 13.53 -0.69
N ARG A 13 -1.38 13.91 0.43
CA ARG A 13 -2.10 12.97 1.30
C ARG A 13 -3.41 12.55 0.65
N VAL A 14 -3.53 11.27 0.31
CA VAL A 14 -4.71 10.65 -0.28
C VAL A 14 -5.35 9.70 0.74
N VAL A 15 -6.67 9.54 0.66
CA VAL A 15 -7.44 8.58 1.46
C VAL A 15 -8.07 7.56 0.54
N ILE A 16 -7.80 6.29 0.78
CA ILE A 16 -8.46 5.17 0.09
C ILE A 16 -9.48 4.58 1.06
N GLU A 17 -10.73 4.45 0.61
CA GLU A 17 -11.75 3.69 1.33
C GLU A 17 -11.81 2.26 0.79
N PHE A 18 -11.38 1.30 1.60
CA PHE A 18 -11.59 -0.12 1.34
C PHE A 18 -12.97 -0.52 1.86
N ASP A 19 -13.83 -1.02 0.98
CA ASP A 19 -15.22 -1.41 1.29
C ASP A 19 -15.41 -2.94 1.36
N ASN A 20 -14.42 -3.70 0.90
CA ASN A 20 -14.33 -5.13 1.06
C ASN A 20 -13.18 -5.48 2.04
N VAL A 21 -13.57 -5.85 3.25
CA VAL A 21 -12.66 -6.04 4.39
C VAL A 21 -12.92 -7.39 5.03
N PHE A 22 -11.89 -8.22 5.11
CA PHE A 22 -11.95 -9.55 5.71
C PHE A 22 -10.73 -9.79 6.60
N TYR A 23 -10.94 -10.29 7.80
CA TYR A 23 -9.88 -10.67 8.72
C TYR A 23 -9.92 -12.18 8.96
N ASP A 24 -8.81 -12.85 8.65
CA ASP A 24 -8.56 -14.24 9.01
C ASP A 24 -7.86 -14.30 10.36
N ALA A 25 -8.61 -14.72 11.38
CA ALA A 25 -8.12 -14.80 12.75
C ALA A 25 -7.15 -15.97 12.99
N ASP A 26 -7.21 -17.03 12.18
CA ASP A 26 -6.33 -18.19 12.33
C ASP A 26 -4.92 -17.87 11.81
N GLY A 27 -4.84 -17.09 10.73
CA GLY A 27 -3.58 -16.64 10.12
C GLY A 27 -3.06 -15.28 10.61
N ASP A 28 -3.85 -14.54 11.39
CA ASP A 28 -3.64 -13.11 11.69
C ASP A 28 -3.41 -12.25 10.43
N VAL A 29 -4.30 -12.41 9.44
CA VAL A 29 -4.19 -11.73 8.14
C VAL A 29 -5.40 -10.83 7.89
N LEU A 30 -5.15 -9.56 7.56
CA LEU A 30 -6.18 -8.59 7.19
C LEU A 30 -6.12 -8.32 5.68
N TYR A 31 -7.24 -8.58 5.00
CA TYR A 31 -7.43 -8.33 3.59
C TYR A 31 -8.28 -7.07 3.39
N LEU A 32 -7.76 -6.12 2.61
CA LEU A 32 -8.41 -4.86 2.27
C LEU A 32 -8.51 -4.77 0.75
N HIS A 33 -9.72 -4.52 0.23
CA HIS A 33 -9.97 -4.35 -1.21
C HIS A 33 -10.97 -3.22 -1.48
N VAL A 34 -10.72 -2.49 -2.57
CA VAL A 34 -11.69 -1.58 -3.18
C VAL A 34 -12.52 -2.39 -4.16
N GLY A 35 -13.79 -2.58 -3.86
CA GLY A 35 -14.70 -3.41 -4.63
C GLY A 35 -14.28 -4.89 -4.67
N GLU A 36 -14.32 -5.48 -5.86
CA GLU A 36 -14.03 -6.90 -6.07
C GLU A 36 -12.53 -7.16 -6.25
N PRO A 37 -11.91 -8.15 -5.57
CA PRO A 37 -10.46 -8.41 -5.63
C PRO A 37 -9.87 -8.67 -7.03
N LYS A 38 -10.72 -9.00 -8.01
CA LYS A 38 -10.35 -9.30 -9.41
C LYS A 38 -9.92 -8.08 -10.23
N THR A 39 -10.00 -6.87 -9.68
CA THR A 39 -9.56 -5.63 -10.34
C THR A 39 -8.05 -5.45 -10.29
N ALA A 40 -7.36 -6.17 -9.41
CA ALA A 40 -5.91 -6.14 -9.31
C ALA A 40 -5.27 -6.83 -10.53
N VAL A 41 -4.36 -6.12 -11.19
CA VAL A 41 -3.55 -6.65 -12.29
C VAL A 41 -2.05 -6.58 -12.01
N ASP A 42 -1.66 -5.81 -11.00
CA ASP A 42 -0.28 -5.66 -10.54
C ASP A 42 -0.13 -6.06 -9.07
N PHE A 43 1.03 -6.62 -8.72
CA PHE A 43 1.31 -7.22 -7.42
C PHE A 43 2.72 -6.87 -6.96
N ASP A 44 2.80 -6.24 -5.80
CA ASP A 44 4.07 -5.84 -5.18
C ASP A 44 4.08 -6.19 -3.70
N GLU A 45 5.20 -5.92 -3.03
CA GLU A 45 5.40 -6.15 -1.61
C GLU A 45 5.88 -4.86 -0.92
N SER A 46 5.25 -4.54 0.21
CA SER A 46 5.68 -3.44 1.07
C SER A 46 7.02 -3.79 1.72
N THR A 47 7.75 -2.78 2.21
CA THR A 47 9.01 -3.03 2.95
C THR A 47 8.82 -3.92 4.18
N GLU A 48 7.62 -3.89 4.78
CA GLU A 48 7.22 -4.71 5.93
C GLU A 48 6.76 -6.13 5.56
N GLY A 49 6.72 -6.47 4.26
CA GLY A 49 6.28 -7.78 3.76
C GLY A 49 4.78 -7.91 3.53
N HIS A 50 4.04 -6.80 3.41
CA HIS A 50 2.61 -6.81 3.10
C HIS A 50 2.40 -6.85 1.59
N HIS A 51 1.41 -7.59 1.10
CA HIS A 51 1.17 -7.63 -0.33
C HIS A 51 0.34 -6.42 -0.77
N LEU A 52 0.81 -5.75 -1.81
CA LEU A 52 0.17 -4.58 -2.42
C LEU A 52 -0.42 -4.99 -3.77
N ARG A 53 -1.56 -4.43 -4.13
CA ARG A 53 -2.27 -4.75 -5.37
C ARG A 53 -2.69 -3.50 -6.11
N GLY A 54 -2.19 -3.33 -7.32
CA GLY A 54 -2.49 -2.22 -8.21
C GLY A 54 -3.52 -2.59 -9.28
N ASP A 55 -4.32 -1.63 -9.71
CA ASP A 55 -5.10 -1.73 -10.94
C ASP A 55 -4.26 -1.41 -12.19
N ALA A 56 -4.89 -1.44 -13.38
CA ALA A 56 -4.21 -1.20 -14.64
C ALA A 56 -3.68 0.24 -14.81
N HIS A 57 -4.06 1.15 -13.92
CA HIS A 57 -3.61 2.54 -13.87
C HIS A 57 -2.56 2.77 -12.78
N GLY A 58 -2.11 1.72 -12.08
CA GLY A 58 -1.18 1.82 -10.96
C GLY A 58 -1.80 2.35 -9.68
N GLN A 59 -3.14 2.40 -9.57
CA GLN A 59 -3.81 2.78 -8.34
C GLN A 59 -3.89 1.61 -7.39
N LEU A 60 -3.57 1.84 -6.11
CA LEU A 60 -3.67 0.81 -5.08
C LEU A 60 -5.15 0.44 -4.84
N VAL A 61 -5.52 -0.80 -5.16
CA VAL A 61 -6.88 -1.34 -5.02
C VAL A 61 -6.96 -2.48 -3.99
N GLY A 62 -5.84 -2.97 -3.48
CA GLY A 62 -5.84 -3.95 -2.42
C GLY A 62 -4.56 -4.02 -1.60
N ILE A 63 -4.70 -4.45 -0.34
CA ILE A 63 -3.59 -4.72 0.59
C ILE A 63 -3.88 -6.02 1.33
N THR A 64 -2.87 -6.88 1.48
CA THR A 64 -2.88 -8.01 2.41
C THR A 64 -1.87 -7.75 3.51
N ILE A 65 -2.37 -7.46 4.72
CA ILE A 65 -1.57 -7.13 5.89
C ILE A 65 -1.36 -8.40 6.71
N LEU A 66 -0.11 -8.77 6.93
CA LEU A 66 0.30 -9.91 7.73
C LEU A 66 0.50 -9.48 9.19
N ASN A 67 0.17 -10.37 10.14
CA ASN A 67 0.29 -10.13 11.57
C ASN A 67 -0.48 -8.89 12.06
N ALA A 68 -1.66 -8.65 11.50
CA ALA A 68 -2.37 -7.38 11.66
C ALA A 68 -2.71 -7.07 13.12
N ARG A 69 -3.22 -8.06 13.87
CA ARG A 69 -3.54 -7.90 15.28
C ARG A 69 -2.28 -7.71 16.11
N TRP A 70 -1.25 -8.52 15.88
CA TRP A 70 0.01 -8.40 16.60
C TRP A 70 0.67 -7.03 16.41
N LEU A 71 0.71 -6.52 15.18
CA LEU A 71 1.24 -5.19 14.87
C LEU A 71 0.43 -4.09 15.57
N LEU A 72 -0.89 -4.18 15.54
CA LEU A 72 -1.75 -3.19 16.17
C LEU A 72 -1.62 -3.20 17.71
N GLU A 73 -1.56 -4.37 18.34
CA GLU A 73 -1.36 -4.50 19.79
C GLU A 73 0.03 -4.01 20.23
N ARG A 74 1.07 -4.26 19.43
CA ARG A 74 2.45 -3.87 19.72
C ARG A 74 2.70 -2.38 19.53
N ASP A 75 2.23 -1.83 18.41
CA ASP A 75 2.64 -0.49 17.94
C ASP A 75 1.52 0.55 18.00
N GLY A 76 0.28 0.13 18.27
CA GLY A 76 -0.91 0.99 18.25
C GLY A 76 -1.32 1.47 16.86
N LYS A 77 -0.60 1.03 15.81
CA LYS A 77 -0.84 1.35 14.40
C LYS A 77 -0.18 0.30 13.51
N ILE A 78 -0.62 0.24 12.26
CA ILE A 78 0.03 -0.55 11.21
C ILE A 78 0.54 0.45 10.16
N THR A 79 1.83 0.40 9.87
CA THR A 79 2.45 1.18 8.80
C THR A 79 2.65 0.28 7.59
N VAL A 80 2.29 0.77 6.40
CA VAL A 80 2.51 0.06 5.14
C VAL A 80 3.28 1.01 4.23
N SER A 81 4.50 0.65 3.87
CA SER A 81 5.34 1.45 2.98
C SER A 81 5.15 1.02 1.53
N LEU A 82 4.84 1.95 0.63
CA LEU A 82 4.80 1.66 -0.80
C LEU A 82 6.24 1.57 -1.34
N PRO A 83 6.59 0.55 -2.14
CA PRO A 83 7.88 0.49 -2.81
C PRO A 83 7.99 1.60 -3.89
N GLY A 84 9.22 2.06 -4.11
CA GLY A 84 9.57 2.91 -5.25
C GLY A 84 9.34 4.41 -5.09
N LEU A 85 10.31 5.13 -4.53
CA LEU A 85 10.72 6.38 -5.16
C LEU A 85 11.90 6.04 -6.07
N GLU A 86 11.62 5.72 -7.32
CA GLU A 86 12.65 5.62 -8.35
C GLU A 86 12.81 7.00 -9.00
N VAL A 87 14.05 7.47 -9.09
CA VAL A 87 14.37 8.71 -9.79
C VAL A 87 15.31 8.34 -10.93
N GLU A 88 14.89 8.55 -12.17
CA GLU A 88 15.73 8.24 -13.31
C GLU A 88 16.87 9.26 -13.43
N ALA A 89 18.04 8.80 -13.88
CA ALA A 89 19.19 9.69 -14.09
C ALA A 89 18.88 10.80 -15.13
N SER A 90 18.03 10.51 -16.11
CA SER A 90 17.46 11.45 -17.07
C SER A 90 16.68 12.58 -16.40
N ASP A 91 15.94 12.29 -15.35
CA ASP A 91 15.16 13.29 -14.59
C ASP A 91 16.05 14.17 -13.69
N LEU A 92 17.31 13.79 -13.51
CA LEU A 92 18.33 14.47 -12.70
C LEU A 92 19.34 15.25 -13.54
N GLU A 93 19.30 15.12 -14.87
CA GLU A 93 20.20 15.85 -15.77
C GLU A 93 20.01 17.37 -15.65
N GLY A 94 21.10 18.09 -15.38
CA GLY A 94 21.11 19.54 -15.19
C GLY A 94 20.92 20.02 -13.74
N VAL A 95 20.45 19.16 -12.83
CA VAL A 95 20.39 19.46 -11.38
C VAL A 95 21.67 19.03 -10.68
N LEU A 96 22.27 17.92 -11.12
CA LEU A 96 23.47 17.33 -10.50
C LEU A 96 24.81 17.77 -11.11
N THR A 97 24.83 18.81 -11.95
CA THR A 97 26.11 19.35 -12.44
C THR A 97 26.94 19.90 -11.27
N PRO A 98 28.22 19.48 -11.12
CA PRO A 98 29.11 20.08 -10.14
C PRO A 98 29.26 21.58 -10.43
N ALA A 99 29.31 22.40 -9.38
CA ALA A 99 29.62 23.82 -9.46
C ALA A 99 31.04 24.08 -10.02
#